data_AF-A0A7S0GG09-F1
#
_entry.id   AF-A0A7S0GG09-F1
#
_cell.length_a   1.000
_cell.length_b   1.000
_cell.length_c   1.000
_cell.angle_alpha   90.00
_cell.angle_beta   90.00
_cell.angle_gamma   90.00
#
_symmetry.space_group_name_H-M   'P 1'
#
loop_
_entity.id
_entity.type
_entity.pdbx_description
1 polymer ?
#
loop_
_entity_poly.entity_id
_entity_poly.type
_entity_poly.pdbx_seq_one_letter_code
_entity_poly.pdbx_strand_id
1 'polypeptide(L)'
;MREALASLLTFLVFFPSLIYSGGVTVELTSAEFYKSIQNSTFDAVIDVRRADEWEDGHIADATFVENLGSSGSIDALLGCEKCSLAIYCRSGARAGDAIKRLRDDFNFTGDLYNGLGVKQWKEEGYDLVKTDSIGAPCNNNDAYSCKNCSPDCPDSNISGICDKYVSTIALCFISVITSWYSFSI
;
A
#
# COMPACT_ATOMS: atom_id res chain seq x y z
N MET A 1 16.24 10.42 -72.16
CA MET A 1 16.15 8.96 -71.93
C MET A 1 16.65 8.70 -70.51
N ARG A 2 15.94 8.12 -69.56
CA ARG A 2 14.60 7.56 -69.43
C ARG A 2 14.37 7.53 -67.90
N GLU A 3 13.22 8.03 -67.49
CA GLU A 3 12.29 7.52 -66.46
C GLU A 3 12.80 7.04 -65.08
N ALA A 4 12.15 7.60 -64.05
CA ALA A 4 11.47 6.93 -62.91
C ALA A 4 12.30 5.96 -62.02
N LEU A 5 12.22 6.00 -60.70
CA LEU A 5 11.02 5.68 -59.92
C LEU A 5 11.18 6.14 -58.46
N ALA A 6 10.19 6.89 -57.97
CA ALA A 6 9.81 6.88 -56.57
C ALA A 6 9.14 5.53 -56.26
N SER A 7 9.61 4.79 -55.24
CA SER A 7 8.86 3.68 -54.63
C SER A 7 9.59 3.25 -53.34
N LEU A 8 9.04 3.59 -52.17
CA LEU A 8 8.23 2.68 -51.34
C LEU A 8 9.08 1.84 -50.38
N LEU A 9 9.38 2.40 -49.22
CA LEU A 9 9.55 1.65 -47.97
C LEU A 9 9.30 2.61 -46.81
N THR A 10 8.02 2.92 -46.60
CA THR A 10 7.47 3.29 -45.30
C THR A 10 7.79 2.17 -44.32
N PHE A 11 9.01 2.17 -43.78
CA PHE A 11 9.31 1.46 -42.55
C PHE A 11 8.63 2.26 -41.45
N LEU A 12 7.30 2.06 -41.33
CA LEU A 12 6.60 2.21 -40.06
C LEU A 12 7.33 1.25 -39.12
N VAL A 13 8.42 1.73 -38.53
CA VAL A 13 8.98 1.15 -37.32
C VAL A 13 7.80 1.21 -36.37
N PHE A 14 7.15 0.06 -36.24
CA PHE A 14 6.23 -0.26 -35.18
C PHE A 14 7.09 -0.14 -33.92
N PHE A 15 7.25 1.09 -33.43
CA PHE A 15 7.81 1.35 -32.12
C PHE A 15 6.92 0.53 -31.20
N PRO A 16 7.40 -0.60 -30.63
CA PRO A 16 6.63 -1.25 -29.60
C PRO A 16 6.41 -0.16 -28.56
N SER A 17 5.16 0.26 -28.39
CA SER A 17 4.80 1.15 -27.30
C SER A 17 5.27 0.41 -26.07
N LEU A 18 6.36 0.89 -25.48
CA LEU A 18 6.86 0.43 -24.22
C LEU A 18 5.80 0.88 -23.21
N ILE A 19 4.77 0.05 -23.04
CA ILE A 19 3.74 0.28 -22.04
C ILE A 19 4.43 -0.03 -20.71
N TYR A 20 5.07 0.98 -20.15
CA TYR A 20 5.69 0.91 -18.85
C TYR A 20 4.55 0.90 -17.81
N SER A 21 4.15 -0.31 -17.39
CA SER A 21 3.19 -0.51 -16.30
C SER A 21 3.91 -0.38 -14.96
N GLY A 22 4.49 0.79 -14.68
CA GLY A 22 4.99 1.13 -13.35
C GLY A 22 3.83 1.55 -12.45
N GLY A 23 3.82 1.08 -11.21
CA GLY A 23 2.83 1.50 -10.21
C GLY A 23 2.81 2.99 -9.99
N VAL A 24 1.66 3.51 -9.57
CA VAL A 24 1.47 4.95 -9.40
C VAL A 24 2.08 5.39 -8.07
N THR A 25 2.65 6.60 -8.04
CA THR A 25 2.98 7.27 -6.78
C THR A 25 1.95 8.36 -6.52
N VAL A 26 1.24 8.29 -5.39
CA VAL A 26 0.18 9.24 -5.03
C VAL A 26 0.46 9.84 -3.65
N GLU A 27 0.36 11.15 -3.52
CA GLU A 27 0.36 11.81 -2.22
C GLU A 27 -1.08 11.92 -1.70
N LEU A 28 -1.29 11.55 -0.44
CA LEU A 28 -2.60 11.54 0.20
C LEU A 28 -2.67 12.61 1.28
N THR A 29 -3.80 13.28 1.41
CA THR A 29 -4.10 14.08 2.60
C THR A 29 -4.26 13.17 3.82
N SER A 30 -4.10 13.69 5.04
CA SER A 30 -4.28 12.89 6.26
C SER A 30 -5.70 12.30 6.39
N ALA A 31 -6.72 13.03 5.93
CA ALA A 31 -8.09 12.52 5.89
C ALA A 31 -8.29 11.38 4.87
N GLU A 32 -7.68 11.47 3.68
CA GLU A 32 -7.72 10.39 2.68
C GLU A 32 -6.92 9.17 3.15
N PHE A 33 -5.77 9.40 3.77
CA PHE A 33 -4.94 8.34 4.31
C PHE A 33 -5.68 7.58 5.42
N TYR A 34 -6.28 8.29 6.38
CA TYR A 34 -7.11 7.68 7.42
C TYR A 34 -8.25 6.84 6.83
N LYS A 35 -9.03 7.41 5.89
CA LYS A 35 -10.12 6.67 5.23
C LYS A 35 -9.62 5.43 4.49
N SER A 36 -8.46 5.50 3.85
CA SER A 36 -7.88 4.39 3.10
C SER A 36 -7.37 3.27 4.01
N ILE A 37 -6.88 3.61 5.21
CA ILE A 37 -6.56 2.62 6.26
C ILE A 37 -7.85 1.92 6.72
N GLN A 38 -8.90 2.67 7.03
CA GLN A 38 -10.18 2.10 7.49
C GLN A 38 -10.84 1.18 6.45
N ASN A 39 -10.62 1.46 5.17
CA ASN A 39 -11.14 0.65 4.06
C ASN A 39 -10.19 -0.48 3.64
N SER A 40 -9.05 -0.66 4.33
CA SER A 40 -8.03 -1.66 3.99
C SER A 40 -7.57 -1.57 2.52
N THR A 41 -7.39 -0.35 2.02
CA THR A 41 -6.97 -0.09 0.62
C THR A 41 -5.50 -0.46 0.37
N PHE A 42 -4.68 -0.53 1.42
CA PHE A 42 -3.25 -0.83 1.33
C PHE A 42 -2.97 -2.25 1.82
N ASP A 43 -1.99 -2.90 1.19
CA ASP A 43 -1.45 -4.19 1.64
C ASP A 43 -0.65 -4.02 2.94
N ALA A 44 0.05 -2.90 3.09
CA ALA A 44 0.76 -2.55 4.33
C ALA A 44 0.92 -1.04 4.50
N VAL A 45 1.02 -0.62 5.77
CA VAL A 45 1.31 0.75 6.17
C VAL A 45 2.70 0.80 6.81
N ILE A 46 3.59 1.66 6.31
CA ILE A 46 5.00 1.64 6.65
C ILE A 46 5.40 2.94 7.37
N ASP A 47 5.95 2.81 8.58
CA ASP A 47 6.55 3.91 9.32
C ASP A 47 8.06 3.94 9.07
N VAL A 48 8.54 5.02 8.44
CA VAL A 48 9.96 5.18 8.08
C VAL A 48 10.72 6.15 8.98
N ARG A 49 10.18 6.43 10.17
CA ARG A 49 10.81 7.32 11.16
C ARG A 49 11.98 6.63 11.88
N ARG A 50 12.55 7.33 12.86
CA ARG A 50 13.54 6.78 13.79
C ARG A 50 12.84 6.00 14.91
N ALA A 51 13.59 5.13 15.59
CA ALA A 51 13.07 4.34 16.71
C ALA A 51 12.47 5.19 17.85
N ASP A 52 13.11 6.31 18.23
CA ASP A 52 12.58 7.21 19.27
C ASP A 52 11.19 7.75 18.92
N GLU A 53 10.98 8.10 17.65
CA GLU A 53 9.69 8.60 17.17
C GLU A 53 8.61 7.51 17.11
N TRP A 54 8.99 6.25 16.87
CA TRP A 54 8.09 5.09 16.85
C TRP A 54 7.57 4.77 18.26
N GLU A 55 8.46 4.75 19.26
CA GLU A 55 8.16 4.49 20.68
C GLU A 55 7.27 5.58 21.31
N ASP A 56 7.38 6.81 20.81
CA ASP A 56 6.51 7.92 21.21
C ASP A 56 5.06 7.74 20.74
N GLY A 57 4.84 6.88 19.73
CA GLY A 57 3.53 6.51 19.20
C GLY A 57 3.51 6.50 17.67
N HIS A 58 2.72 5.60 17.11
CA HIS A 58 2.62 5.34 15.67
C HIS A 58 1.18 5.05 15.24
N ILE A 59 0.95 4.99 13.93
CA ILE A 59 -0.36 4.63 13.37
C ILE A 59 -0.58 3.14 13.59
N ALA A 60 -1.80 2.74 13.94
CA ALA A 60 -2.14 1.35 14.18
C ALA A 60 -1.83 0.46 12.97
N ASP A 61 -1.45 -0.78 13.26
CA ASP A 61 -1.11 -1.83 12.28
C ASP A 61 0.04 -1.48 11.33
N ALA A 62 0.89 -0.52 11.69
CA ALA A 62 2.05 -0.14 10.89
C ALA A 62 3.22 -1.14 11.04
N THR A 63 3.94 -1.33 9.93
CA THR A 63 5.26 -1.95 9.89
C THR A 63 6.32 -0.89 10.09
N PHE A 64 7.11 -1.02 11.15
CA PHE A 64 8.24 -0.13 11.42
C PHE A 64 9.46 -0.51 10.58
N VAL A 65 9.97 0.43 9.78
CA VAL A 65 11.20 0.26 8.98
C VAL A 65 12.06 1.50 9.14
N GLU A 66 12.96 1.46 10.12
CA GLU A 66 13.74 2.62 10.53
C GLU A 66 14.54 3.24 9.39
N ASN A 67 14.41 4.57 9.21
CA ASN A 67 15.20 5.38 8.28
C ASN A 67 15.26 4.85 6.83
N LEU A 68 14.18 4.21 6.35
CA LEU A 68 14.11 3.63 5.02
C LEU A 68 14.44 4.62 3.90
N GLY A 69 14.14 5.91 4.07
CA GLY A 69 14.45 6.94 3.07
C GLY A 69 15.94 7.27 2.89
N SER A 70 16.83 6.75 3.74
CA SER A 70 18.26 7.04 3.66
C SER A 70 19.12 5.78 3.78
N SER A 71 19.24 5.23 4.98
CA SER A 71 20.17 4.15 5.31
C SER A 71 19.51 2.89 5.87
N GLY A 72 18.19 2.90 6.04
CA GLY A 72 17.43 1.78 6.58
C GLY A 72 17.54 0.51 5.75
N SER A 73 17.38 -0.64 6.40
CA SER A 73 17.26 -1.92 5.69
C SER A 73 15.88 -2.08 5.05
N ILE A 74 15.84 -2.80 3.93
CA ILE A 74 14.62 -3.18 3.21
C ILE A 74 14.09 -4.55 3.64
N ASP A 75 14.79 -5.29 4.51
CA ASP A 75 14.47 -6.69 4.85
C ASP A 75 13.02 -6.90 5.27
N ALA A 76 12.41 -5.90 5.91
CA ALA A 76 11.01 -5.91 6.34
C ALA A 76 9.99 -5.91 5.17
N LEU A 77 10.41 -5.57 3.95
CA LEU A 77 9.56 -5.39 2.76
C LEU A 77 10.01 -6.25 1.57
N LEU A 78 10.95 -7.18 1.74
CA LEU A 78 11.32 -8.10 0.66
C LEU A 78 10.12 -8.96 0.27
N GLY A 79 9.82 -9.08 -1.02
CA GLY A 79 8.59 -9.73 -1.50
C GLY A 79 7.39 -8.79 -1.62
N CYS A 80 7.52 -7.53 -1.17
CA CYS A 80 6.47 -6.53 -1.25
C CYS A 80 6.51 -5.67 -2.53
N GLU A 81 7.34 -6.03 -3.52
CA GLU A 81 7.70 -5.14 -4.63
C GLU A 81 6.49 -4.77 -5.51
N LYS A 82 5.47 -5.63 -5.55
CA LYS A 82 4.26 -5.44 -6.36
C LYS A 82 3.06 -4.93 -5.55
N CYS A 83 3.23 -4.69 -4.26
CA CYS A 83 2.15 -4.39 -3.32
C CYS A 83 1.80 -2.92 -3.27
N SER A 84 0.56 -2.65 -2.85
CA SER A 84 0.08 -1.30 -2.58
C SER A 84 0.51 -0.89 -1.17
N LEU A 85 1.52 -0.03 -1.05
CA LEU A 85 2.11 0.37 0.23
C LEU A 85 1.84 1.84 0.53
N ALA A 86 1.35 2.14 1.73
CA ALA A 86 1.28 3.50 2.23
C ALA A 86 2.45 3.77 3.17
N ILE A 87 3.25 4.78 2.86
CA ILE A 87 4.46 5.11 3.60
C ILE A 87 4.27 6.47 4.25
N TYR A 88 4.55 6.57 5.54
CA TYR A 88 4.42 7.82 6.29
C TYR A 88 5.64 8.06 7.17
N CYS A 89 5.82 9.32 7.58
CA CYS A 89 6.88 9.68 8.52
C CYS A 89 6.40 10.73 9.54
N ARG A 90 7.21 11.76 9.82
CA ARG A 90 6.80 12.89 10.69
C ARG A 90 6.00 13.96 9.95
N SER A 91 6.37 14.29 8.71
CA SER A 91 5.78 15.40 7.94
C SER A 91 5.56 15.12 6.45
N GLY A 92 5.95 13.94 5.94
CA GLY A 92 5.88 13.55 4.52
C GLY A 92 7.21 13.50 3.76
N ALA A 93 8.24 14.21 4.22
CA ALA A 93 9.51 14.32 3.48
C ALA A 93 10.26 12.97 3.38
N ARG A 94 10.53 12.33 4.53
CA ARG A 94 11.23 11.03 4.57
C ARG A 94 10.43 9.90 3.89
N ALA A 95 9.11 10.01 3.91
CA ALA A 95 8.23 9.09 3.19
C ALA A 95 8.42 9.23 1.67
N GLY A 96 8.48 10.45 1.16
CA GLY A 96 8.80 10.72 -0.25
C GLY A 96 10.18 10.20 -0.65
N ASP A 97 11.20 10.35 0.21
CA ASP A 97 12.54 9.83 -0.06
C ASP A 97 12.56 8.29 -0.02
N ALA A 98 11.84 7.67 0.91
CA ALA A 98 11.66 6.22 0.95
C ALA A 98 10.96 5.69 -0.31
N ILE A 99 9.90 6.35 -0.79
CA ILE A 99 9.21 5.96 -2.03
C ILE A 99 10.17 5.99 -3.22
N LYS A 100 10.98 7.05 -3.37
CA LYS A 100 11.99 7.14 -4.44
C LYS A 100 12.99 6.01 -4.33
N ARG A 101 13.54 5.77 -3.13
CA ARG A 101 14.49 4.67 -2.89
C ARG A 101 13.89 3.31 -3.23
N LEU A 102 12.65 3.05 -2.85
CA LEU A 102 11.94 1.80 -3.19
C LEU A 102 11.78 1.62 -4.69
N ARG A 103 11.47 2.70 -5.43
CA ARG A 103 11.34 2.69 -6.89
C ARG A 103 12.69 2.48 -7.58
N ASP A 104 13.67 3.28 -7.22
CA ASP A 104 14.92 3.46 -7.98
C ASP A 104 15.97 2.40 -7.64
N ASP A 105 16.07 2.01 -6.36
CA ASP A 105 17.12 1.10 -5.88
C ASP A 105 16.62 -0.34 -5.73
N PHE A 106 15.33 -0.53 -5.46
CA PHE A 106 14.73 -1.82 -5.12
C PHE A 106 13.63 -2.28 -6.10
N ASN A 107 13.42 -1.55 -7.19
CA ASN A 107 12.49 -1.90 -8.26
C ASN A 107 11.05 -2.21 -7.80
N PHE A 108 10.55 -1.50 -6.79
CA PHE A 108 9.14 -1.61 -6.41
C PHE A 108 8.27 -1.11 -7.57
N THR A 109 7.34 -1.94 -8.02
CA THR A 109 6.42 -1.68 -9.14
C THR A 109 4.97 -1.58 -8.70
N GLY A 110 4.64 -1.91 -7.45
CA GLY A 110 3.31 -1.73 -6.87
C GLY A 110 2.92 -0.27 -6.64
N ASP A 111 1.69 0.00 -6.23
CA ASP A 111 1.24 1.38 -5.99
C ASP A 111 1.82 1.92 -4.66
N LEU A 112 2.49 3.07 -4.68
CA LEU A 112 3.13 3.63 -3.48
C LEU A 112 2.48 4.95 -3.10
N TYR A 113 2.06 5.06 -1.85
CA TYR A 113 1.32 6.22 -1.35
C TYR A 113 2.15 6.97 -0.31
N ASN A 114 2.26 8.29 -0.45
CA ASN A 114 2.80 9.14 0.60
C ASN A 114 1.67 9.53 1.55
N GLY A 115 1.61 8.89 2.72
CA GLY A 115 0.65 9.17 3.80
C GLY A 115 1.00 10.40 4.64
N LEU A 116 1.90 11.26 4.16
CA LEU A 116 2.44 12.42 4.85
C LEU A 116 3.14 12.05 6.16
N GLY A 117 2.60 12.48 7.31
CA GLY A 117 3.19 12.12 8.58
C GLY A 117 2.33 12.37 9.80
N VAL A 118 2.86 11.89 10.93
CA VAL A 118 2.17 11.90 12.22
C VAL A 118 1.85 13.30 12.75
N LYS A 119 2.48 14.36 12.21
CA LYS A 119 2.12 15.74 12.55
C LYS A 119 0.70 16.04 12.05
N GLN A 120 0.47 15.87 10.75
CA GLN A 120 -0.83 16.13 10.12
C GLN A 120 -1.90 15.15 10.64
N TRP A 121 -1.52 13.88 10.89
CA TRP A 121 -2.40 12.88 11.51
C TRP A 121 -2.98 13.36 12.85
N LYS A 122 -2.14 13.93 13.72
CA LYS A 122 -2.56 14.46 15.01
C LYS A 122 -3.30 15.79 14.91
N GLU A 123 -2.97 16.63 13.94
CA GLU A 123 -3.69 17.89 13.68
C GLU A 123 -5.16 17.63 13.31
N GLU A 124 -5.44 16.52 12.61
CA GLU A 124 -6.79 16.04 12.32
C GLU A 124 -7.47 15.33 13.52
N GLY A 125 -6.74 15.12 14.62
CA GLY A 125 -7.27 14.51 15.85
C GLY A 125 -7.31 12.98 15.85
N TYR A 126 -6.55 12.32 14.98
CA TYR A 126 -6.46 10.85 14.97
C TYR A 126 -5.46 10.34 16.01
N ASP A 127 -5.81 9.22 16.64
CA ASP A 127 -5.01 8.62 17.70
C ASP A 127 -3.75 7.91 17.17
N LEU A 128 -2.75 7.84 18.05
CA LEU A 128 -1.55 7.01 17.87
C LEU A 128 -1.55 5.90 18.92
N VAL A 129 -1.01 4.75 18.54
CA VAL A 129 -0.87 3.58 19.41
C VAL A 129 0.61 3.35 19.77
N LYS A 130 0.83 2.51 20.77
CA LYS A 130 2.16 2.05 21.21
C LYS A 130 2.18 0.52 21.22
N THR A 131 2.02 -0.07 20.04
CA THR A 131 2.02 -1.51 19.82
C THR A 131 3.35 -1.97 19.22
N ASP A 132 3.59 -3.27 19.19
CA ASP A 132 4.73 -3.81 18.47
C ASP A 132 4.57 -3.63 16.95
N SER A 133 5.69 -3.58 16.23
CA SER A 133 5.70 -3.54 14.76
C SER A 133 5.04 -4.78 14.19
N ILE A 134 4.04 -4.60 13.32
CA ILE A 134 3.45 -5.70 12.57
C ILE A 134 4.29 -5.91 11.31
N GLY A 135 4.83 -7.12 11.12
CA GLY A 135 5.56 -7.45 9.90
C GLY A 135 4.67 -7.32 8.66
N ALA A 136 5.22 -6.78 7.57
CA ALA A 136 4.46 -6.62 6.33
C ALA A 136 3.96 -8.01 5.86
N PRO A 137 2.67 -8.18 5.52
CA PRO A 137 2.10 -9.48 5.15
C PRO A 137 2.81 -10.17 3.97
N CYS A 138 3.37 -9.36 3.07
CA CYS A 138 4.13 -9.77 1.89
C CYS A 138 5.56 -10.23 2.17
N ASN A 139 6.08 -10.07 3.40
CA ASN A 139 7.44 -10.41 3.72
C ASN A 139 7.61 -11.93 3.94
N ASN A 140 8.42 -12.57 3.09
CA ASN A 140 8.84 -13.98 3.18
C ASN A 140 7.73 -15.04 3.12
N ASN A 141 6.55 -14.71 2.57
CA ASN A 141 5.49 -15.68 2.32
C ASN A 141 5.09 -15.68 0.84
N ASP A 142 5.50 -16.71 0.11
CA ASP A 142 5.08 -16.98 -1.28
C ASP A 142 3.55 -17.11 -1.44
N ALA A 143 2.82 -17.21 -0.32
CA ALA A 143 1.36 -17.31 -0.26
C ALA A 143 0.62 -15.96 -0.25
N TYR A 144 1.28 -14.83 0.08
CA TYR A 144 0.62 -13.52 0.07
C TYR A 144 0.75 -12.88 -1.31
N SER A 145 -0.33 -12.93 -2.10
CA SER A 145 -0.39 -12.25 -3.40
C SER A 145 -0.93 -10.84 -3.22
N CYS A 146 -0.04 -9.85 -3.25
CA CYS A 146 -0.43 -8.45 -3.34
C CYS A 146 -1.20 -8.21 -4.64
N LYS A 147 -2.34 -7.52 -4.51
CA LYS A 147 -3.43 -7.45 -5.51
C LYS A 147 -4.36 -8.66 -5.62
N ASN A 148 -4.68 -9.31 -4.50
CA ASN A 148 -5.96 -10.04 -4.37
C ASN A 148 -6.79 -9.54 -3.18
N CYS A 149 -7.24 -8.28 -3.25
CA CYS A 149 -8.64 -8.01 -2.95
C CYS A 149 -9.46 -8.23 -4.23
N SER A 150 -9.36 -9.43 -4.82
CA SER A 150 -10.46 -9.96 -5.63
C SER A 150 -11.47 -10.52 -4.62
N PRO A 151 -12.78 -10.23 -4.72
CA PRO A 151 -13.79 -10.89 -3.89
C PRO A 151 -13.79 -12.43 -4.05
N ASP A 152 -13.01 -12.96 -4.99
CA ASP A 152 -12.73 -14.38 -5.12
C ASP A 152 -11.31 -14.68 -4.60
N CYS A 153 -11.21 -15.12 -3.34
CA CYS A 153 -10.01 -15.77 -2.82
C CYS A 153 -9.67 -17.00 -3.68
N PRO A 154 -8.46 -17.12 -4.24
CA PRO A 154 -7.99 -18.40 -4.73
C PRO A 154 -7.47 -19.25 -3.55
N ASP A 155 -7.89 -20.51 -3.58
CA ASP A 155 -7.28 -21.67 -2.93
C ASP A 155 -7.61 -21.90 -1.44
N SER A 156 -8.67 -22.68 -1.27
CA SER A 156 -9.21 -23.33 -0.06
C SER A 156 -8.24 -24.25 0.72
N ASN A 157 -6.92 -24.11 0.61
CA ASN A 157 -5.94 -24.97 1.27
C ASN A 157 -5.03 -24.27 2.29
N ILE A 158 -5.27 -22.99 2.61
CA ILE A 158 -4.62 -22.32 3.76
C ILE A 158 -5.71 -21.88 4.74
N SER A 159 -6.32 -22.88 5.37
CA SER A 159 -7.40 -22.80 6.39
C SER A 159 -6.95 -22.17 7.73
N GLY A 160 -6.20 -21.07 7.71
CA GLY A 160 -5.69 -20.48 8.96
C GLY A 160 -5.43 -18.98 8.97
N ILE A 161 -5.46 -18.30 7.82
CA ILE A 161 -5.11 -16.87 7.77
C ILE A 161 -6.34 -15.99 7.47
N CYS A 162 -7.34 -16.50 6.76
CA CYS A 162 -8.58 -15.75 6.49
C CYS A 162 -9.54 -15.66 7.70
N ASP A 163 -9.46 -16.59 8.66
CA ASP A 163 -10.43 -16.66 9.77
C ASP A 163 -10.30 -15.54 10.80
N LYS A 164 -9.17 -14.82 10.85
CA LYS A 164 -9.02 -13.69 11.77
C LYS A 164 -9.69 -12.40 11.29
N TYR A 165 -9.94 -12.24 9.98
CA TYR A 165 -10.52 -11.01 9.42
C TYR A 165 -12.02 -11.13 9.12
N VAL A 166 -12.54 -12.34 8.90
CA VAL A 166 -14.00 -12.55 8.69
C VAL A 166 -14.78 -12.41 10.01
N SER A 167 -14.15 -12.67 11.17
CA SER A 167 -14.81 -12.60 12.48
C SER A 167 -15.25 -11.20 12.89
N THR A 168 -14.67 -10.12 12.35
CA THR A 168 -15.03 -8.74 12.74
C THR A 168 -16.09 -8.14 11.82
N ILE A 169 -16.16 -8.58 10.56
CA ILE A 169 -17.18 -8.13 9.59
C ILE A 169 -18.55 -8.74 9.92
N ALA A 170 -18.58 -9.98 10.41
CA ALA A 170 -19.82 -10.66 10.79
C ALA A 170 -20.56 -10.01 11.98
N LEU A 171 -19.87 -9.23 12.83
CA LEU A 171 -20.51 -8.53 13.95
C LEU A 171 -21.00 -7.11 13.59
N CYS A 172 -20.50 -6.52 12.50
CA CYS A 172 -20.95 -5.19 12.07
C CYS A 172 -22.31 -5.26 11.34
N PHE A 173 -22.60 -6.36 10.64
CA PHE A 173 -23.87 -6.51 9.93
C PHE A 173 -25.05 -6.86 10.84
N ILE A 174 -24.85 -7.55 11.96
CA ILE A 174 -25.97 -8.02 12.80
C ILE A 174 -26.57 -6.88 13.66
N SER A 175 -25.79 -5.87 14.06
CA SER A 175 -26.32 -4.79 14.91
C SER A 175 -27.20 -3.76 14.18
N VAL A 176 -27.16 -3.71 12.85
CA VAL A 176 -27.99 -2.76 12.07
C VAL A 176 -29.38 -3.33 11.77
N ILE A 177 -29.53 -4.67 11.72
CA ILE A 177 -30.78 -5.32 11.31
C ILE A 177 -31.77 -5.49 12.46
N THR A 178 -31.32 -5.52 13.72
CA THR A 178 -32.23 -5.69 14.88
C THR A 178 -32.88 -4.39 15.35
N SER A 179 -32.44 -3.21 14.89
CA SER A 179 -33.08 -1.94 15.24
C SER A 179 -34.28 -1.58 14.36
N TRP A 180 -34.44 -2.25 13.20
CA TRP A 180 -35.52 -1.94 12.25
C TRP A 180 -36.75 -2.84 12.38
N TYR A 181 -36.69 -3.91 13.18
CA TYR A 181 -37.78 -4.88 13.31
C TYR A 181 -38.67 -4.72 14.55
N SER A 182 -38.54 -3.65 15.34
CA SER A 182 -39.42 -3.38 16.49
C SER A 182 -40.41 -2.22 16.31
N PHE A 183 -40.63 -1.73 15.08
CA PHE A 183 -41.60 -0.66 14.81
C PHE A 183 -42.70 -1.01 13.78
N SER A 184 -43.08 -2.28 13.71
CA SER A 184 -44.29 -2.71 13.01
C SER A 184 -44.84 -4.02 13.58
N ILE A 185 -45.35 -3.96 14.80
CA ILE A 185 -46.53 -4.71 15.27
C ILE A 185 -47.30 -3.77 16.22
#